data_AF-A0A401Q3D8-F1
#
_entry.id   AF-A0A401Q3D8-F1
#
_cell.length_a   1.000
_cell.length_b   1.000
_cell.length_c   1.000
_cell.angle_alpha   90.00
_cell.angle_beta   90.00
_cell.angle_gamma   90.00
#
_symmetry.space_group_name_H-M   'P 1'
#
loop_
_entity.id
_entity.type
_entity.pdbx_description
1 polymer ?
#
loop_
_entity_poly.entity_id
_entity_poly.type
_entity_poly.pdbx_seq_one_letter_code
_entity_poly.pdbx_strand_id
1 'polypeptide(L)'
;MGDWKLDLLLVSSYGGFLTYQVKSFGLPSEGMTLLEKRSDVELRGEQMTIVYFDPRNPLPDRVYHGRVQLIEDNFRHAIINNPVTREDFMLLLSKLEELQIRALYYSQTQRLSLGQVQLEEASVSGTGSPATNVEVCSCPPNYLGDSCQVGPVIH
;
A
#
# COMPACT_ATOMS: atom_id res chain seq x y z
N MET A 1 -10.01 -18.24 12.48
CA MET A 1 -11.14 -17.76 11.66
C MET A 1 -10.63 -16.46 11.06
N GLY A 2 -10.01 -16.54 9.87
CA GLY A 2 -9.25 -15.44 9.28
C GLY A 2 -10.16 -14.30 8.84
N ASP A 3 -9.65 -13.08 8.79
CA ASP A 3 -10.40 -11.89 8.40
C ASP A 3 -10.38 -11.70 6.88
N TRP A 4 -10.94 -12.68 6.17
CA TRP A 4 -11.06 -12.72 4.69
C TRP A 4 -11.66 -11.45 4.06
N LYS A 5 -12.34 -10.62 4.85
CA LYS A 5 -12.90 -9.35 4.39
C LYS A 5 -11.81 -8.27 4.20
N LEU A 6 -10.76 -8.28 5.02
CA LEU A 6 -9.60 -7.41 4.86
C LEU A 6 -8.72 -7.84 3.68
N ASP A 7 -8.57 -9.16 3.47
CA ASP A 7 -7.78 -9.71 2.37
C ASP A 7 -8.36 -9.31 0.99
N LEU A 8 -9.69 -9.35 0.85
CA LEU A 8 -10.39 -8.91 -0.36
C LEU A 8 -10.26 -7.39 -0.60
N LEU A 9 -10.32 -6.60 0.46
CA LEU A 9 -10.14 -5.14 0.44
C LEU A 9 -8.79 -4.76 -0.19
N LEU A 10 -7.72 -5.45 0.22
CA LEU A 10 -6.38 -5.18 -0.28
C LEU A 10 -6.20 -5.60 -1.74
N VAL A 11 -6.77 -6.71 -2.17
CA VAL A 11 -6.76 -7.11 -3.58
C VAL A 11 -7.52 -6.08 -4.44
N SER A 12 -8.65 -5.57 -3.95
CA SER A 12 -9.41 -4.53 -4.64
C SER A 12 -8.70 -3.18 -4.73
N SER A 13 -7.65 -2.97 -3.93
CA SER A 13 -6.80 -1.76 -3.98
C SER A 13 -5.75 -1.78 -5.09
N TYR A 14 -5.60 -2.91 -5.81
CA TYR A 14 -4.66 -3.01 -6.93
C TYR A 14 -4.97 -1.98 -8.02
N GLY A 15 -3.95 -1.18 -8.37
CA GLY A 15 -4.09 -0.04 -9.28
C GLY A 15 -4.54 1.28 -8.64
N GLY A 16 -5.04 1.25 -7.40
CA GLY A 16 -5.38 2.43 -6.60
C GLY A 16 -4.16 3.09 -5.94
N PHE A 17 -4.39 4.11 -5.12
CA PHE A 17 -3.34 4.82 -4.41
C PHE A 17 -3.39 4.61 -2.88
N LEU A 18 -2.21 4.39 -2.30
CA LEU A 18 -1.95 4.65 -0.89
C LEU A 18 -1.48 6.11 -0.75
N THR A 19 -2.18 6.89 0.06
CA THR A 19 -1.81 8.28 0.37
C THR A 19 -1.65 8.47 1.86
N TYR A 20 -0.75 9.39 2.24
CA TYR A 20 -0.47 9.70 3.65
C TYR A 20 0.14 11.09 3.78
N GLN A 21 0.05 11.65 4.98
CA GLN A 21 0.70 12.89 5.37
C GLN A 21 1.73 12.64 6.45
N VAL A 22 2.96 13.12 6.24
CA VAL A 22 4.02 13.10 7.26
C VAL A 22 4.57 14.50 7.51
N LYS A 23 4.91 14.78 8.75
CA LYS A 23 5.61 16.02 9.13
C LYS A 23 6.62 15.73 10.24
N SER A 24 7.84 16.19 10.05
CA SER A 24 8.88 16.25 11.09
C SER A 24 8.94 17.67 11.63
N PHE A 25 8.74 17.83 12.93
CA PHE A 25 8.81 19.12 13.62
C PHE A 25 10.22 19.34 14.16
N GLY A 26 10.80 20.50 13.88
CA GLY A 26 12.13 20.88 14.33
C GLY A 26 12.84 21.84 13.37
N LEU A 27 13.88 22.51 13.87
CA LEU A 27 14.60 23.54 13.13
C LEU A 27 15.93 23.02 12.59
N PRO A 28 16.25 23.24 11.30
CA PRO A 28 17.59 22.95 10.75
C PRO A 28 18.73 23.63 11.53
N SER A 29 18.49 24.80 12.13
CA SER A 29 19.47 25.52 12.95
C SER A 29 19.84 24.81 14.25
N GLU A 30 19.05 23.85 14.72
CA GLU A 30 19.32 23.06 15.93
C GLU A 30 20.08 21.75 15.61
N GLY A 31 20.66 21.63 14.41
CA GLY A 31 21.42 20.44 14.00
C GLY A 31 20.55 19.30 13.47
N MET A 32 19.31 19.59 13.10
CA MET A 32 18.41 18.65 12.41
C MET A 32 18.97 18.32 11.02
N THR A 33 19.35 17.07 10.81
CA THR A 33 19.95 16.57 9.56
C THR A 33 19.13 15.44 8.96
N LEU A 34 19.09 15.36 7.63
CA LEU A 34 18.39 14.28 6.92
C LEU A 34 19.07 12.94 7.22
N LEU A 35 18.28 11.95 7.62
CA LEU A 35 18.75 10.59 7.83
C LEU A 35 19.02 9.89 6.49
N GLU A 36 19.78 8.81 6.53
CA GLU A 36 20.01 7.97 5.34
C GLU A 36 18.69 7.56 4.67
N LYS A 37 18.73 7.48 3.34
CA LYS A 37 17.57 7.07 2.56
C LYS A 37 17.27 5.60 2.86
N ARG A 38 16.00 5.32 3.09
CA ARG A 38 15.40 4.01 3.37
C ARG A 38 14.06 3.96 2.65
N SER A 39 13.46 2.78 2.58
CA SER A 39 12.11 2.60 2.04
C SER A 39 11.13 3.54 2.73
N ASP A 40 10.24 4.12 1.93
CA ASP A 40 9.20 5.04 2.38
C ASP A 40 7.91 4.28 2.71
N VAL A 41 7.63 3.21 1.94
CA VAL A 41 6.56 2.25 2.21
C VAL A 41 7.15 0.84 2.13
N GLU A 42 6.78 -0.01 3.08
CA GLU A 42 7.09 -1.43 3.09
C GLU A 42 5.80 -2.23 3.22
N LEU A 43 5.62 -3.19 2.33
CA LEU A 43 4.51 -4.14 2.37
C LEU A 43 5.10 -5.52 2.66
N ARG A 44 4.62 -6.17 3.71
CA ARG A 44 5.04 -7.50 4.10
C ARG A 44 3.87 -8.46 4.02
N GLY A 45 4.03 -9.53 3.27
CA GLY A 45 3.15 -10.70 3.31
C GLY A 45 3.89 -11.92 3.84
N GLU A 46 3.20 -13.06 3.86
CA GLU A 46 3.69 -14.33 4.42
C GLU A 46 5.06 -14.77 3.88
N GLN A 47 5.32 -14.58 2.58
CA GLN A 47 6.50 -15.14 1.89
C GLN A 47 7.50 -14.08 1.41
N MET A 48 7.10 -12.82 1.36
CA MET A 48 7.92 -11.78 0.74
C MET A 48 7.67 -10.40 1.35
N THR A 49 8.67 -9.54 1.21
CA THR A 49 8.60 -8.14 1.58
C THR A 49 8.98 -7.30 0.37
N ILE A 50 8.16 -6.33 0.04
CA ILE A 50 8.40 -5.39 -1.05
C ILE A 50 8.42 -3.97 -0.52
N VAL A 51 9.25 -3.14 -1.14
CA VAL A 51 9.51 -1.77 -0.69
C VAL A 51 9.36 -0.78 -1.83
N TYR A 52 8.88 0.40 -1.48
CA TYR A 52 8.83 1.57 -2.34
C TYR A 52 9.75 2.65 -1.79
N PHE A 53 10.47 3.32 -2.70
CA PHE A 53 11.31 4.48 -2.40
C PHE A 53 10.74 5.69 -3.11
N ASP A 54 10.28 6.69 -2.35
CA ASP A 54 9.89 7.97 -2.93
C ASP A 54 11.17 8.72 -3.35
N PRO A 55 11.32 9.17 -4.59
CA PRO A 55 12.50 9.92 -5.01
C PRO A 55 12.66 11.27 -4.27
N ARG A 56 11.59 11.77 -3.64
CA ARG A 56 11.59 13.02 -2.89
C ARG A 56 11.89 12.75 -1.42
N ASN A 57 12.40 13.78 -0.74
CA ASN A 57 12.53 13.79 0.71
C ASN A 57 11.59 14.86 1.28
N PRO A 58 10.82 14.57 2.35
CA PRO A 58 10.08 15.57 3.10
C PRO A 58 10.99 16.71 3.54
N LEU A 59 10.49 17.94 3.54
CA LEU A 59 11.21 19.07 4.12
C LEU A 59 10.85 19.21 5.62
N PRO A 60 11.78 19.68 6.47
CA PRO A 60 11.48 19.97 7.88
C PRO A 60 10.36 21.00 8.01
N ASP A 61 9.55 20.86 9.06
CA ASP A 61 8.43 21.74 9.40
C ASP A 61 7.35 21.93 8.31
N ARG A 62 7.39 21.12 7.24
CA ARG A 62 6.38 21.11 6.18
C ARG A 62 5.61 19.80 6.15
N VAL A 63 4.31 19.88 5.88
CA VAL A 63 3.50 18.69 5.62
C VAL A 63 3.93 18.13 4.27
N TYR A 64 4.34 16.88 4.26
CA TYR A 64 4.65 16.12 3.06
C TYR A 64 3.50 15.19 2.73
N HIS A 65 3.08 15.19 1.47
CA HIS A 65 2.02 14.33 0.95
C HIS A 65 2.65 13.17 0.19
N GLY A 66 2.70 12.01 0.85
CA GLY A 66 3.10 10.76 0.25
C GLY A 66 1.97 10.19 -0.59
N ARG A 67 2.32 9.65 -1.77
CA ARG A 67 1.39 9.00 -2.69
C ARG A 67 2.15 7.94 -3.46
N VAL A 68 1.68 6.70 -3.41
CA VAL A 68 2.21 5.58 -4.20
C VAL A 68 1.05 4.81 -4.80
N GLN A 69 1.15 4.48 -6.09
CA GLN A 69 0.17 3.61 -6.75
C GLN A 69 0.51 2.16 -6.43
N LEU A 70 -0.49 1.36 -6.06
CA LEU A 70 -0.32 -0.06 -5.76
C LEU A 70 -0.29 -0.89 -7.05
N ILE A 71 0.85 -0.81 -7.75
CA ILE A 71 1.21 -1.64 -8.91
C ILE A 71 2.65 -2.13 -8.74
N GLU A 72 2.94 -3.30 -9.28
CA GLU A 72 4.21 -4.00 -9.16
C GLU A 72 5.42 -3.15 -9.58
N ASP A 73 5.28 -2.33 -10.62
CA ASP A 73 6.33 -1.48 -11.19
C ASP A 73 6.92 -0.46 -10.20
N ASN A 74 6.16 -0.07 -9.18
CA ASN A 74 6.61 0.87 -8.15
C ASN A 74 7.47 0.20 -7.06
N PHE A 75 7.43 -1.13 -6.94
CA PHE A 75 8.00 -1.84 -5.81
C PHE A 75 9.20 -2.70 -6.22
N ARG A 76 10.03 -3.01 -5.23
CA ARG A 76 11.16 -3.96 -5.35
C ARG A 76 11.16 -4.90 -4.17
N HIS A 77 11.66 -6.12 -4.34
CA HIS A 77 11.81 -7.01 -3.17
C HIS A 77 12.87 -6.45 -2.22
N ALA A 78 12.56 -6.41 -0.92
CA ALA A 78 13.36 -5.72 0.09
C ALA A 78 14.80 -6.25 0.21
N ILE A 79 14.99 -7.56 0.03
CA ILE A 79 16.29 -8.23 0.25
C ILE A 79 17.18 -8.17 -0.99
N ILE A 80 16.65 -8.60 -2.13
CA ILE A 80 17.43 -8.79 -3.37
C ILE A 80 17.29 -7.62 -4.36
N ASN A 81 16.39 -6.67 -4.08
CA ASN A 81 16.16 -5.45 -4.86
C ASN A 81 15.81 -5.67 -6.35
N ASN A 82 15.31 -6.86 -6.70
CA ASN A 82 14.80 -7.16 -8.04
C ASN A 82 13.40 -6.54 -8.25
N PRO A 83 12.98 -6.36 -9.52
CA PRO A 83 11.61 -6.00 -9.84
C PRO A 83 10.61 -7.01 -9.28
N VAL A 84 9.44 -6.53 -8.86
CA VAL A 84 8.31 -7.37 -8.42
C VAL A 84 7.48 -7.74 -9.64
N THR A 85 7.03 -8.99 -9.72
CA THR A 85 6.09 -9.42 -10.77
C THR A 85 4.65 -9.11 -10.39
N ARG A 86 3.74 -9.00 -11.37
CA ARG A 86 2.31 -8.84 -11.09
C ARG A 86 1.77 -9.97 -10.21
N GLU A 87 2.18 -11.20 -10.47
CA GLU A 87 1.77 -12.38 -9.71
C GLU A 87 2.21 -12.29 -8.24
N ASP A 88 3.48 -11.95 -8.01
CA ASP A 88 4.02 -11.76 -6.66
C ASP A 88 3.32 -10.62 -5.91
N PHE A 89 3.06 -9.51 -6.60
CA PHE A 89 2.37 -8.35 -6.01
C PHE A 89 0.94 -8.71 -5.59
N MET A 90 0.19 -9.39 -6.46
CA MET A 90 -1.17 -9.85 -6.16
C MET A 90 -1.20 -10.89 -5.04
N LEU A 91 -0.23 -11.82 -5.03
CA LEU A 91 -0.08 -12.80 -3.95
C LEU A 91 0.15 -12.10 -2.61
N LEU A 92 1.04 -11.10 -2.60
CA LEU A 92 1.32 -10.31 -1.41
C LEU A 92 0.08 -9.52 -0.93
N LEU A 93 -0.67 -8.88 -1.84
CA LEU A 93 -1.89 -8.16 -1.45
C LEU A 93 -2.97 -9.10 -0.88
N SER A 94 -3.10 -10.32 -1.41
CA SER A 94 -4.06 -11.31 -0.90
C SER A 94 -3.75 -11.83 0.51
N LYS A 95 -2.51 -11.64 0.96
CA LYS A 95 -1.99 -12.13 2.25
C LYS A 95 -1.08 -11.09 2.90
N LEU A 96 -1.54 -9.84 2.92
CA LEU A 96 -0.76 -8.76 3.51
C LEU A 96 -0.82 -8.89 5.04
N GLU A 97 0.34 -8.95 5.67
CA GLU A 97 0.45 -9.00 7.12
C GLU A 97 0.70 -7.60 7.69
N GLU A 98 1.54 -6.80 7.01
CA GLU A 98 1.89 -5.46 7.48
C GLU A 98 2.05 -4.46 6.32
N LEU A 99 1.54 -3.25 6.56
CA LEU A 99 1.82 -2.05 5.78
C LEU A 99 2.53 -1.06 6.69
N GLN A 100 3.78 -0.74 6.37
CA GLN A 100 4.58 0.21 7.13
C GLN A 100 4.86 1.47 6.30
N ILE A 101 4.74 2.63 6.93
CA ILE A 101 5.06 3.94 6.34
C ILE A 101 6.16 4.58 7.18
N ARG A 102 7.24 5.01 6.52
CA ARG A 102 8.30 5.75 7.19
C ARG A 102 7.77 7.10 7.67
N ALA A 103 7.90 7.37 8.96
CA ALA A 103 7.50 8.65 9.56
C ALA A 103 8.70 9.53 10.01
N LEU A 104 9.86 8.92 10.23
CA LEU A 104 11.07 9.61 10.70
C LEU A 104 12.08 9.81 9.56
N TYR A 105 12.28 11.07 9.18
CA TYR A 105 13.18 11.46 8.09
C TYR A 105 14.42 12.22 8.56
N TYR A 106 14.35 12.87 9.73
CA TYR A 106 15.42 13.74 10.22
C TYR A 106 15.88 13.34 11.62
N SER A 107 17.18 13.50 11.88
CA SER A 107 17.76 13.44 13.22
C SER A 107 17.19 14.58 14.08
N GLN A 108 17.22 14.42 15.41
CA GLN A 108 16.78 15.47 16.35
C GLN A 108 15.36 16.00 16.11
N THR A 109 14.49 15.19 15.47
CA THR A 109 13.08 15.53 15.28
C THR A 109 12.40 15.63 16.65
N GLN A 110 11.90 16.82 17.01
CA GLN A 110 11.28 17.07 18.31
C GLN A 110 9.91 16.37 18.44
N ARG A 111 9.17 16.35 17.33
CA ARG A 111 7.88 15.66 17.20
C ARG A 111 7.73 15.17 15.77
N LEU A 112 7.07 14.03 15.58
CA LEU A 112 6.65 13.57 14.26
C LEU A 112 5.13 13.40 14.22
N SER A 113 4.53 13.57 13.04
CA SER A 113 3.15 13.17 12.79
C SER A 113 3.06 12.36 11.51
N LEU A 114 2.32 11.26 11.58
CA LEU A 114 1.82 10.50 10.44
C LEU A 114 0.29 10.51 10.53
N GLY A 115 -0.41 10.80 9.45
CA GLY A 115 -1.86 10.86 9.45
C GLY A 115 -2.43 10.95 8.06
N GLN A 116 -3.77 11.06 7.97
CA GLN A 116 -4.50 11.07 6.70
C GLN A 116 -4.09 9.89 5.80
N VAL A 117 -3.89 8.71 6.42
CA VAL A 117 -3.55 7.49 5.69
C VAL A 117 -4.83 6.99 5.04
N GLN A 118 -4.83 6.91 3.72
CA GLN A 118 -5.98 6.49 2.92
C GLN A 118 -5.51 5.49 1.88
N LEU A 119 -6.31 4.45 1.69
CA LEU A 119 -6.12 3.45 0.66
C LEU A 119 -7.33 3.46 -0.25
N GLU A 120 -7.11 3.64 -1.55
CA GLU A 120 -8.18 3.54 -2.54
C GLU A 120 -8.51 2.08 -2.84
N GLU A 121 -9.80 1.77 -2.99
CA GLU A 121 -10.32 0.47 -3.40
C GLU A 121 -11.19 0.60 -4.65
N ALA A 122 -11.20 -0.43 -5.48
CA ALA A 122 -12.17 -0.59 -6.54
C ALA A 122 -13.52 -1.04 -5.94
N SER A 123 -14.58 -0.29 -6.22
CA SER A 123 -15.93 -0.58 -5.74
C SER A 123 -16.99 -0.29 -6.79
N VAL A 124 -18.01 -1.15 -6.86
CA VAL A 124 -19.14 -1.03 -7.80
C VAL A 124 -19.95 0.26 -7.56
N SER A 125 -19.99 0.74 -6.32
CA SER A 125 -20.66 1.99 -5.93
C SER A 125 -19.70 3.18 -5.80
N GLY A 126 -18.46 3.03 -6.26
CA GLY A 126 -17.43 4.08 -6.20
C GLY A 126 -17.75 5.29 -7.07
N THR A 127 -17.28 6.46 -6.64
CA THR A 127 -17.43 7.73 -7.39
C THR A 127 -16.12 8.19 -8.06
N GLY A 128 -15.07 7.37 -7.96
CA GLY A 128 -13.76 7.64 -8.54
C GLY A 128 -13.68 7.34 -10.04
N SER A 129 -12.46 7.46 -10.58
CA SER A 129 -12.17 7.03 -11.96
C SER A 129 -12.40 5.52 -12.13
N PRO A 130 -12.73 5.06 -13.36
CA PRO A 130 -12.88 3.63 -13.62
C PRO A 130 -11.62 2.84 -13.21
N ALA A 131 -11.79 1.82 -12.38
CA ALA A 131 -10.73 0.87 -12.06
C ALA A 131 -10.55 -0.09 -13.24
N THR A 132 -9.44 0.02 -13.96
CA THR A 132 -9.13 -0.84 -15.13
C THR A 132 -8.33 -2.09 -14.77
N ASN A 133 -7.81 -2.15 -13.55
CA ASN A 133 -6.87 -3.18 -13.11
C ASN A 133 -7.53 -4.27 -12.25
N VAL A 134 -8.78 -4.06 -11.84
CA VAL A 134 -9.59 -4.99 -11.05
C VAL A 134 -10.82 -5.37 -11.88
N GLU A 135 -11.10 -6.68 -11.96
CA GLU A 135 -12.27 -7.19 -12.66
C GLU A 135 -13.42 -7.51 -11.68
N VAL A 136 -14.65 -7.37 -12.15
CA VAL A 136 -15.85 -7.82 -11.43
C VAL A 136 -16.51 -8.90 -12.27
N CYS A 137 -16.59 -10.12 -11.74
CA CYS A 137 -17.17 -11.25 -12.44
C CYS A 137 -18.71 -11.23 -12.38
N SER A 138 -19.36 -11.38 -13.54
CA SER A 138 -20.80 -11.65 -13.60
C SER A 138 -21.04 -13.15 -13.43
N CYS A 139 -21.39 -13.57 -12.22
CA CYS A 139 -21.53 -14.99 -11.92
C CYS A 139 -22.78 -15.61 -12.57
N PRO A 140 -22.66 -16.82 -13.15
CA PRO A 140 -23.81 -17.57 -13.60
C PRO A 140 -24.71 -17.97 -12.42
N PRO A 141 -25.98 -18.36 -12.68
CA PRO A 141 -26.88 -18.79 -11.62
C PRO A 141 -26.26 -19.87 -10.72
N ASN A 142 -26.45 -19.72 -9.40
CA ASN A 142 -25.91 -20.59 -8.35
C ASN A 142 -24.40 -20.49 -8.06
N TYR A 143 -23.70 -19.52 -8.68
CA TYR A 143 -22.33 -19.16 -8.31
C TYR A 143 -22.30 -17.79 -7.63
N LEU A 144 -21.50 -17.66 -6.57
CA LEU A 144 -21.35 -16.45 -5.77
C LEU A 144 -19.87 -16.15 -5.47
N GLY A 145 -19.62 -14.94 -4.97
CA GLY A 145 -18.29 -14.42 -4.64
C GLY A 145 -17.69 -13.58 -5.77
N ASP A 146 -16.72 -12.72 -5.43
CA ASP A 146 -16.16 -11.72 -6.35
C ASP A 146 -15.48 -12.35 -7.58
N SER A 147 -15.09 -13.63 -7.49
CA SER A 147 -14.52 -14.43 -8.57
C SER A 147 -15.37 -15.67 -8.92
N CYS A 148 -16.65 -15.71 -8.50
CA CYS A 148 -17.57 -16.83 -8.72
C CYS A 148 -17.06 -18.18 -8.19
N GLN A 149 -16.30 -18.14 -7.10
CA GLN A 149 -15.64 -19.30 -6.50
C GLN A 149 -16.56 -20.15 -5.63
N VAL A 150 -17.71 -19.61 -5.18
CA VAL A 150 -18.69 -20.33 -4.36
C VAL A 150 -19.75 -20.93 -5.27
N GLY A 151 -19.59 -22.22 -5.61
CA GLY A 151 -20.55 -22.95 -6.44
C GLY A 151 -21.64 -23.70 -5.64
N PRO A 152 -22.56 -24.37 -6.34
CA PRO A 152 -23.61 -25.15 -5.71
C PRO A 152 -23.04 -26.38 -4.97
N VAL A 153 -23.51 -26.62 -3.75
CA VAL A 153 -23.18 -27.83 -2.98
C VAL A 153 -23.90 -29.01 -3.62
N ILE A 154 -23.14 -29.94 -4.20
CA ILE A 154 -23.67 -31.18 -4.76
C ILE A 154 -23.78 -32.18 -3.59
N HIS A 155 -25.00 -32.57 -3.25
CA HIS A 155 -25.29 -33.62 -2.27
C HIS A 155 -25.27 -35.02 -2.90
#